data_AF-A0A1I3K7K2-F1
#
_entry.id   AF-A0A1I3K7K2-F1
#
_cell.length_a   1.000
_cell.length_b   1.000
_cell.length_c   1.000
_cell.angle_alpha   90.00
_cell.angle_beta   90.00
_cell.angle_gamma   90.00
#
_symmetry.space_group_name_H-M   'P 1'
#
loop_
_entity.id
_entity.type
_entity.pdbx_description
1 polymer ?
#
loop_
_entity_poly.entity_id
_entity_poly.type
_entity_poly.pdbx_seq_one_letter_code
_entity_poly.pdbx_strand_id
1 'polypeptide(L)'
;MASLDKISVRDEVSRLKADFDRLGAEGKLSSESQAIMNSLFMIVELILAIFLERNTKKDSNNSSKPSSQTSKDESVLSHPGNNGKGKSENKDQASNSRVNETVTISLALTCEVCAQDLSEVPCIDHERRSGIEMVVEKAIDHVDAEIKYCPACGVTVKGVFPPSMHGSLQYDDGLKAFVINLLIGQYHPPSDLLIDIWPLFRRAR
;
A
#
# COMPACT_ATOMS: atom_id res chain seq x y z
N MET A 1 -15.75 -12.36 -13.74
CA MET A 1 -14.62 -13.28 -13.47
C MET A 1 -14.93 -14.58 -14.16
N ALA A 2 -14.00 -15.11 -14.97
CA ALA A 2 -14.20 -16.40 -15.62
C ALA A 2 -14.32 -17.50 -14.54
N SER A 3 -15.46 -18.18 -14.49
CA SER A 3 -15.66 -19.33 -13.62
C SER A 3 -14.97 -20.53 -14.27
N LEU A 4 -13.81 -20.93 -13.77
CA LEU A 4 -13.15 -22.16 -14.20
C LEU A 4 -13.94 -23.36 -13.67
N ASP A 5 -14.37 -24.25 -14.58
CA ASP A 5 -15.00 -25.52 -14.20
C ASP A 5 -13.93 -26.47 -13.66
N LYS A 6 -13.92 -26.61 -12.33
CA LYS A 6 -12.93 -27.41 -11.60
C LYS A 6 -13.01 -28.90 -11.92
N ILE A 7 -14.19 -29.37 -12.35
CA ILE A 7 -14.43 -30.78 -12.70
C ILE A 7 -13.78 -31.05 -14.05
N SER A 8 -14.05 -30.20 -15.05
CA SER A 8 -13.46 -30.29 -16.39
C SER A 8 -11.92 -30.32 -16.38
N VAL A 9 -11.26 -29.49 -15.54
CA VAL A 9 -9.79 -29.46 -15.47
C VAL A 9 -9.21 -30.75 -14.87
N ARG A 10 -9.87 -31.34 -13.87
CA ARG A 10 -9.42 -32.62 -13.27
C ARG A 10 -9.60 -33.78 -14.22
N ASP A 11 -10.69 -33.77 -14.98
CA ASP A 11 -11.00 -34.82 -15.95
C ASP A 11 -9.96 -34.83 -17.09
N GLU A 12 -9.55 -33.67 -17.59
CA GLU A 12 -8.51 -33.57 -18.62
C GLU A 12 -7.13 -34.04 -18.12
N VAL A 13 -6.74 -33.70 -16.88
CA VAL A 13 -5.48 -34.20 -16.30
C VAL A 13 -5.52 -35.71 -16.09
N SER A 14 -6.66 -36.25 -15.65
CA SER A 14 -6.85 -37.69 -15.46
C SER A 14 -6.79 -38.44 -16.80
N ARG A 15 -7.38 -37.86 -17.85
CA ARG A 15 -7.32 -38.39 -19.21
C ARG A 15 -5.89 -38.43 -19.74
N LEU A 16 -5.14 -37.33 -19.60
CA LEU A 16 -3.73 -37.25 -20.04
C LEU A 16 -2.85 -38.27 -19.32
N LYS A 17 -3.07 -38.49 -18.03
CA LYS A 17 -2.36 -39.50 -17.24
C LYS A 17 -2.68 -40.93 -17.72
N ALA A 18 -3.95 -41.23 -18.01
CA ALA A 18 -4.35 -42.52 -18.55
C ALA A 18 -3.77 -42.80 -19.94
N ASP A 19 -3.72 -41.77 -20.81
CA ASP A 19 -3.08 -41.88 -22.13
C ASP A 19 -1.57 -42.13 -21.99
N PHE A 20 -0.92 -41.48 -21.02
CA PHE A 20 0.49 -41.68 -20.70
C PHE A 20 0.79 -43.10 -20.19
N ASP A 21 -0.01 -43.59 -19.25
CA ASP A 21 0.13 -44.95 -18.70
C ASP A 21 -0.05 -46.02 -19.78
N ARG A 22 -1.00 -45.81 -20.71
CA ARG A 22 -1.19 -46.69 -21.87
C ARG A 22 0.06 -46.71 -22.77
N LEU A 23 0.63 -45.55 -23.10
CA LEU A 23 1.84 -45.47 -23.91
C LEU A 23 3.06 -46.10 -23.22
N GLY A 24 3.10 -46.03 -21.89
CA GLY A 24 4.09 -46.74 -21.07
C GLY A 24 3.92 -48.26 -21.15
N ALA A 25 2.69 -48.76 -21.01
CA ALA A 25 2.38 -50.19 -21.13
C ALA A 25 2.64 -50.76 -22.54
N GLU A 26 2.48 -49.94 -23.57
CA GLU A 26 2.82 -50.27 -24.97
C GLU A 26 4.34 -50.25 -25.25
N GLY A 27 5.18 -49.91 -24.26
CA GLY A 27 6.64 -49.84 -24.40
C GLY A 27 7.14 -48.71 -25.30
N LYS A 28 6.29 -47.71 -25.57
CA LYS A 28 6.62 -46.56 -26.44
C LYS A 28 7.39 -45.45 -25.73
N LEU A 29 7.66 -45.61 -24.43
CA LEU A 29 8.31 -44.62 -23.58
C LEU A 29 9.54 -45.23 -22.90
N SER A 30 10.62 -44.45 -22.77
CA SER A 30 11.80 -44.85 -22.00
C SER A 30 11.55 -44.71 -20.49
N SER A 31 12.32 -45.46 -19.69
CA SER A 31 12.26 -45.39 -18.22
C SER A 31 12.56 -43.99 -17.66
N GLU A 32 13.44 -43.23 -18.31
CA GLU A 32 13.80 -41.87 -17.93
C GLU A 32 12.65 -40.90 -18.20
N SER A 33 12.01 -41.04 -19.36
CA SER A 33 10.84 -40.24 -19.74
C SER A 33 9.67 -40.52 -18.79
N GLN A 34 9.52 -41.78 -18.37
CA GLN A 34 8.52 -42.18 -17.40
C GLN A 34 8.72 -41.53 -16.02
N ALA A 35 9.95 -41.51 -15.52
CA ALA A 35 10.28 -40.88 -14.24
C ALA A 35 10.04 -39.36 -14.24
N ILE A 36 10.41 -38.66 -15.32
CA ILE A 36 10.24 -37.21 -15.45
C ILE A 36 8.75 -36.85 -15.51
N MET A 37 7.98 -37.54 -16.35
CA MET A 37 6.56 -37.24 -16.53
C MET A 37 5.74 -37.58 -15.28
N ASN A 38 6.08 -38.66 -14.57
CA ASN A 38 5.45 -38.97 -13.27
C ASN A 38 5.71 -37.85 -12.24
N SER A 39 6.93 -37.30 -12.22
CA SER A 39 7.28 -36.18 -11.34
C SER A 39 6.48 -34.91 -11.71
N LEU A 40 6.28 -34.65 -13.01
CA LEU A 40 5.46 -33.55 -13.50
C LEU A 40 3.98 -33.71 -13.12
N PHE A 41 3.41 -34.91 -13.29
CA PHE A 41 2.03 -35.18 -12.87
C PHE A 41 1.83 -34.97 -11.37
N MET A 42 2.79 -35.37 -10.53
CA MET A 42 2.72 -35.08 -9.09
C MET A 42 2.69 -33.57 -8.79
N ILE A 43 3.52 -32.78 -9.47
CA ILE A 43 3.53 -31.31 -9.28
C ILE A 43 2.20 -30.71 -9.72
N VAL A 44 1.67 -31.12 -10.87
CA VAL A 44 0.39 -30.63 -11.38
C VAL A 44 -0.76 -31.00 -10.44
N GLU A 45 -0.82 -32.25 -9.96
CA GLU A 45 -1.81 -32.70 -8.97
C GLU A 45 -1.72 -31.88 -7.67
N LEU A 46 -0.50 -31.58 -7.19
CA LEU A 46 -0.30 -30.74 -6.01
C LEU A 46 -0.78 -29.29 -6.22
N ILE A 47 -0.50 -28.70 -7.38
CA ILE A 47 -0.99 -27.37 -7.74
C ILE A 47 -2.53 -27.36 -7.79
N LEU A 48 -3.15 -28.36 -8.44
CA LEU A 48 -4.62 -28.45 -8.49
C LEU A 48 -5.24 -28.63 -7.10
N ALA A 49 -4.63 -29.42 -6.22
CA ALA A 49 -5.08 -29.56 -4.84
C ALA A 49 -4.96 -28.23 -4.05
N ILE A 50 -3.86 -27.50 -4.21
CA ILE A 50 -3.68 -26.22 -3.52
C ILE A 50 -4.65 -25.15 -4.06
N PHE A 51 -4.77 -25.00 -5.38
CA PHE A 51 -5.50 -23.87 -5.98
C PHE A 51 -7.00 -24.14 -6.21
N LEU A 52 -7.39 -25.38 -6.50
CA LEU A 52 -8.81 -25.71 -6.75
C LEU A 52 -9.54 -26.15 -5.47
N GLU A 53 -8.83 -26.71 -4.50
CA GLU A 53 -9.39 -27.32 -3.29
C GLU A 53 -9.30 -26.39 -2.06
N ARG A 54 -8.22 -25.61 -1.89
CA ARG A 54 -8.25 -24.52 -0.91
C ARG A 54 -9.08 -23.36 -1.45
N ASN A 55 -10.36 -23.36 -1.08
CA ASN A 55 -11.02 -22.07 -0.83
C ASN A 55 -10.28 -21.43 0.35
N THR A 56 -9.32 -20.56 0.09
CA THR A 56 -8.98 -19.53 1.08
C THR A 56 -10.26 -18.72 1.25
N LYS A 57 -11.04 -19.01 2.30
CA LYS A 57 -12.16 -18.17 2.66
C LYS A 57 -11.56 -16.80 2.89
N LYS A 58 -11.85 -15.90 1.96
CA LYS A 58 -11.50 -14.50 2.05
C LYS A 58 -12.11 -13.97 3.34
N ASP A 59 -11.29 -13.80 4.35
CA ASP A 59 -11.62 -13.10 5.58
C ASP A 59 -11.04 -11.68 5.51
N SER A 60 -11.35 -10.84 6.50
CA SER A 60 -10.85 -9.46 6.57
C SER A 60 -9.32 -9.39 6.67
N ASN A 61 -8.63 -10.50 6.99
CA ASN A 61 -7.19 -10.53 7.17
C ASN A 61 -6.40 -10.86 5.89
N ASN A 62 -7.01 -11.50 4.88
CA ASN A 62 -6.27 -11.89 3.67
C ASN A 62 -6.80 -11.34 2.34
N SER A 63 -7.86 -10.52 2.33
CA SER A 63 -8.58 -10.29 1.06
C SER A 63 -9.23 -8.92 0.83
N SER A 64 -8.93 -7.89 1.60
CA SER A 64 -9.54 -6.55 1.42
C SER A 64 -11.08 -6.61 1.31
N LYS A 65 -11.71 -7.64 1.88
CA LYS A 65 -13.17 -7.72 1.98
C LYS A 65 -13.58 -6.77 3.10
N PRO A 66 -14.45 -5.78 2.83
CA PRO A 66 -14.91 -4.89 3.87
C PRO A 66 -15.61 -5.71 4.97
N SER A 67 -15.37 -5.33 6.22
CA SER A 67 -15.91 -5.98 7.43
C SER A 67 -17.45 -5.99 7.50
N SER A 68 -18.12 -5.30 6.59
CA SER A 68 -19.56 -5.37 6.36
C SER A 68 -20.02 -6.67 5.70
N GLN A 69 -19.12 -7.44 5.09
CA GLN A 69 -19.42 -8.67 4.36
C GLN A 69 -18.87 -9.95 5.03
N THR A 70 -18.39 -9.84 6.26
CA THR A 70 -17.97 -10.96 7.11
C THR A 70 -18.91 -11.11 8.29
N SER A 71 -19.09 -12.34 8.79
CA SER A 71 -19.84 -12.59 10.02
C SER A 71 -19.23 -11.80 11.18
N LYS A 72 -20.08 -11.34 12.09
CA LYS A 72 -19.68 -10.53 13.24
C LYS A 72 -18.73 -11.34 14.11
N ASP A 73 -17.54 -10.78 14.36
CA ASP A 73 -16.55 -11.37 15.25
C ASP A 73 -16.93 -11.00 16.69
N GLU A 74 -17.36 -11.99 17.46
CA GLU A 74 -17.81 -11.85 18.86
C GLU A 74 -16.65 -12.01 19.86
N SER A 75 -15.40 -12.08 19.39
CA SER A 75 -14.22 -12.19 20.26
C SER A 75 -13.77 -10.84 20.86
N VAL A 76 -14.44 -9.73 20.51
CA VAL A 76 -14.12 -8.38 21.01
C VAL A 76 -15.04 -8.01 22.17
N LEU A 77 -14.45 -7.67 23.32
CA LEU A 77 -15.14 -7.13 24.48
C LEU A 77 -16.02 -5.93 24.09
N SER A 78 -17.33 -6.14 24.11
CA SER A 78 -18.33 -5.15 23.74
C SER A 78 -18.50 -4.13 24.86
N HIS A 79 -18.00 -2.92 24.67
CA HIS A 79 -18.40 -1.79 25.50
C HIS A 79 -19.83 -1.35 25.12
N PRO A 80 -20.73 -1.11 26.09
CA PRO A 80 -22.09 -0.68 25.79
C PRO A 80 -22.11 0.78 25.33
N GLY A 81 -22.73 1.04 24.18
CA GLY A 81 -23.04 2.39 23.72
C GLY A 81 -22.15 2.93 22.60
N ASN A 82 -22.00 2.21 21.49
CA ASN A 82 -21.73 2.87 20.20
C ASN A 82 -22.17 1.97 19.04
N ASN A 83 -23.23 2.37 18.34
CA ASN A 83 -23.58 1.75 17.05
C ASN A 83 -22.68 2.25 15.90
N GLY A 84 -21.64 3.04 16.19
CA GLY A 84 -20.55 3.32 15.28
C GLY A 84 -19.52 2.19 15.29
N LYS A 85 -19.38 1.46 14.18
CA LYS A 85 -18.27 0.52 13.93
C LYS A 85 -16.96 1.27 13.66
N GLY A 86 -16.51 2.11 14.58
CA GLY A 86 -15.26 2.85 14.48
C GLY A 86 -14.71 3.15 15.87
N LYS A 87 -13.38 3.12 15.99
CA LYS A 87 -12.72 3.78 17.13
C LYS A 87 -13.18 5.25 17.12
N SER A 88 -13.33 5.86 18.30
CA SER A 88 -13.53 7.31 18.37
C SER A 88 -12.39 7.97 17.61
N GLU A 89 -12.69 8.57 16.46
CA GLU A 89 -11.68 9.29 15.71
C GLU A 89 -11.20 10.43 16.58
N ASN A 90 -9.92 10.42 16.88
CA ASN A 90 -9.32 11.54 17.56
C ASN A 90 -9.35 12.72 16.59
N LYS A 91 -9.96 13.83 16.99
CA LYS A 91 -9.98 15.07 16.18
C LYS A 91 -8.61 15.76 16.16
N ASP A 92 -7.63 15.19 16.85
CA ASP A 92 -6.28 15.68 16.84
C ASP A 92 -5.70 15.63 15.42
N GLN A 93 -5.28 16.81 14.97
CA GLN A 93 -4.55 16.99 13.74
C GLN A 93 -3.26 16.14 13.77
N ALA A 94 -2.92 15.51 12.63
CA ALA A 94 -1.68 14.76 12.52
C ALA A 94 -0.50 15.66 12.90
N SER A 95 0.38 15.18 13.78
CA SER A 95 1.48 15.96 14.37
C SER A 95 2.45 16.55 13.33
N ASN A 96 2.48 15.95 12.14
CA ASN A 96 3.28 16.34 10.99
C ASN A 96 2.51 17.20 9.95
N SER A 97 1.36 17.76 10.31
CA SER A 97 0.59 18.65 9.43
C SER A 97 0.52 20.07 9.99
N ARG A 98 0.66 21.05 9.10
CA ARG A 98 0.54 22.48 9.41
C ARG A 98 -0.33 23.12 8.33
N VAL A 99 -1.23 24.01 8.72
CA VAL A 99 -2.09 24.77 7.81
C VAL A 99 -1.74 26.23 7.97
N ASN A 100 -1.41 26.89 6.85
CA ASN A 100 -1.19 28.33 6.81
C ASN A 100 -2.19 28.91 5.81
N GLU A 101 -3.08 29.78 6.29
CA GLU A 101 -4.11 30.41 5.48
C GLU A 101 -3.76 31.89 5.28
N THR A 102 -3.76 32.34 4.03
CA THR A 102 -3.61 33.74 3.68
C THR A 102 -4.84 34.19 2.92
N VAL A 103 -5.45 35.30 3.35
CA VAL A 103 -6.62 35.88 2.70
C VAL A 103 -6.21 37.20 2.05
N THR A 104 -6.31 37.25 0.71
CA THR A 104 -6.10 38.46 -0.07
C THR A 104 -7.42 38.90 -0.68
N ILE A 105 -7.79 40.16 -0.47
CA ILE A 105 -9.00 40.74 -1.06
C ILE A 105 -8.64 41.39 -2.38
N SER A 106 -9.28 40.96 -3.46
CA SER A 106 -9.20 41.65 -4.76
C SER A 106 -10.23 42.79 -4.76
N LEU A 107 -9.74 44.04 -4.77
CA LEU A 107 -10.60 45.22 -4.70
C LEU A 107 -11.26 45.50 -6.07
N ALA A 108 -12.56 45.80 -6.06
CA ALA A 108 -13.25 46.35 -7.21
C ALA A 108 -13.13 47.89 -7.18
N LEU A 109 -12.10 48.42 -7.84
CA LEU A 109 -11.83 49.87 -7.86
C LEU A 109 -12.61 50.61 -8.93
N THR A 110 -12.98 49.95 -10.02
CA THR A 110 -13.69 50.57 -11.14
C THR A 110 -14.79 49.67 -11.65
N CYS A 111 -15.91 50.27 -12.05
CA CYS A 111 -16.99 49.53 -12.71
C CYS A 111 -16.52 49.06 -14.10
N GLU A 112 -16.62 47.77 -14.39
CA GLU A 112 -16.21 47.19 -15.69
C GLU A 112 -17.04 47.70 -16.88
N VAL A 113 -18.23 48.25 -16.63
CA VAL A 113 -19.14 48.71 -17.69
C VAL A 113 -18.98 50.20 -18.00
N CYS A 114 -18.94 51.05 -16.98
CA CYS A 114 -18.90 52.52 -17.15
C CYS A 114 -17.59 53.17 -16.70
N ALA A 115 -16.62 52.39 -16.20
CA ALA A 115 -15.33 52.86 -15.67
C ALA A 115 -15.41 53.86 -14.50
N GLN A 116 -16.57 53.98 -13.85
CA GLN A 116 -16.71 54.83 -12.66
C GLN A 116 -15.90 54.29 -11.49
N ASP A 117 -15.28 55.19 -10.73
CA ASP A 117 -14.54 54.86 -9.51
C ASP A 117 -15.49 54.35 -8.41
N LEU A 118 -15.10 53.24 -7.80
CA LEU A 118 -15.82 52.54 -6.73
C LEU A 118 -15.02 52.51 -5.43
N SER A 119 -13.85 53.19 -5.37
CA SER A 119 -12.97 53.19 -4.20
C SER A 119 -13.64 53.61 -2.89
N GLU A 120 -14.64 54.51 -2.94
CA GLU A 120 -15.42 54.97 -1.80
C GLU A 120 -16.78 54.25 -1.61
N VAL A 121 -17.14 53.35 -2.53
CA VAL A 121 -18.40 52.61 -2.46
C VAL A 121 -18.26 51.43 -1.48
N PRO A 122 -19.13 51.30 -0.46
CA PRO A 122 -19.03 50.21 0.50
C PRO A 122 -19.26 48.85 -0.18
N CYS A 123 -18.40 47.89 0.14
CA CYS A 123 -18.54 46.51 -0.30
C CYS A 123 -19.81 45.89 0.32
N ILE A 124 -20.61 45.21 -0.51
CA ILE A 124 -21.87 44.58 -0.08
C ILE A 124 -21.62 43.14 0.40
N ASP A 125 -20.73 42.40 -0.28
CA ASP A 125 -20.41 41.00 0.04
C ASP A 125 -19.07 40.55 -0.58
N HIS A 126 -18.52 39.42 -0.12
CA HIS A 126 -17.31 38.81 -0.65
C HIS A 126 -17.56 37.37 -1.16
N GLU A 127 -17.25 37.11 -2.42
CA GLU A 127 -17.15 35.74 -2.95
C GLU A 127 -15.77 35.15 -2.61
N ARG A 128 -15.73 34.01 -1.92
CA ARG A 128 -14.47 33.32 -1.58
C ARG A 128 -14.17 32.21 -2.58
N ARG A 129 -12.95 32.23 -3.14
CA ARG A 129 -12.33 31.08 -3.81
C ARG A 129 -11.04 30.70 -3.10
N SER A 130 -10.89 29.42 -2.80
CA SER A 130 -9.74 28.89 -2.07
C SER A 130 -8.84 28.10 -3.01
N GLY A 131 -7.56 28.46 -3.08
CA GLY A 131 -6.51 27.60 -3.62
C GLY A 131 -5.83 26.88 -2.47
N ILE A 132 -5.65 25.56 -2.57
CA ILE A 132 -4.91 24.78 -1.58
C ILE A 132 -3.59 24.38 -2.22
N GLU A 133 -2.49 24.90 -1.69
CA GLU A 133 -1.13 24.52 -2.08
C GLU A 133 -0.53 23.61 -1.00
N MET A 134 -0.08 22.43 -1.40
CA MET A 134 0.55 21.47 -0.50
C MET A 134 2.07 21.60 -0.61
N VAL A 135 2.70 22.13 0.43
CA VAL A 135 4.16 22.20 0.54
C VAL A 135 4.67 20.97 1.29
N VAL A 136 5.54 20.19 0.66
CA VAL A 136 6.14 18.98 1.26
C VAL A 136 7.57 19.28 1.71
N GLU A 137 7.80 19.24 3.02
CA GLU A 137 9.13 19.36 3.61
C GLU A 137 9.74 17.98 3.90
N LYS A 138 10.97 17.75 3.43
CA LYS A 138 11.70 16.51 3.71
C LYS A 138 12.54 16.67 4.98
N ALA A 139 12.11 16.03 6.07
CA ALA A 139 12.93 15.87 7.26
C ALA A 139 13.81 14.61 7.16
N ILE A 140 15.07 14.71 7.58
CA ILE A 140 16.00 13.57 7.64
C ILE A 140 16.65 13.58 9.03
N ASP A 141 16.51 12.48 9.76
CA ASP A 141 17.20 12.25 11.04
C ASP A 141 18.38 11.30 10.84
N HIS A 142 19.54 11.68 11.38
CA HIS A 142 20.78 10.92 11.27
C HIS A 142 21.29 10.55 12.65
N VAL A 143 21.52 9.26 12.86
CA VAL A 143 22.23 8.75 14.03
C VAL A 143 23.52 8.13 13.56
N ASP A 144 24.64 8.65 14.05
CA ASP A 144 25.97 8.11 13.80
C ASP A 144 26.45 7.28 15.00
N ALA A 145 26.77 6.01 14.76
CA ALA A 145 27.37 5.15 15.78
C ALA A 145 28.88 5.34 15.79
N GLU A 146 29.42 5.86 16.90
CA GLU A 146 30.86 5.94 17.11
C GLU A 146 31.52 4.55 17.03
N ILE A 147 32.73 4.49 16.48
CA ILE A 147 33.56 3.28 16.48
C ILE A 147 34.89 3.64 17.15
N LYS A 148 35.22 2.96 18.25
CA LYS A 148 36.41 3.25 19.07
C LYS A 148 37.25 1.99 19.25
N TYR A 149 38.56 2.17 19.18
CA TYR A 149 39.53 1.12 19.50
C TYR A 149 39.86 1.17 21.00
N CYS A 150 39.77 0.04 21.69
CA CYS A 150 40.14 -0.07 23.10
C CYS A 150 41.64 -0.39 23.22
N PRO A 151 42.49 0.52 23.74
CA PRO A 151 43.93 0.26 23.87
C PRO A 151 44.26 -0.79 24.94
N ALA A 152 43.35 -1.08 25.87
CA ALA A 152 43.59 -2.00 26.97
C ALA A 152 43.42 -3.48 26.58
N CYS A 153 42.44 -3.79 25.73
CA CYS A 153 42.15 -5.16 25.29
C CYS A 153 42.29 -5.39 23.78
N GLY A 154 42.57 -4.34 23.01
CA GLY A 154 42.75 -4.39 21.56
C GLY A 154 41.46 -4.58 20.74
N VAL A 155 40.29 -4.51 21.37
CA VAL A 155 38.99 -4.71 20.70
C VAL A 155 38.45 -3.39 20.16
N THR A 156 37.86 -3.43 18.95
CA THR A 156 37.08 -2.32 18.39
C THR A 156 35.62 -2.44 18.82
N VAL A 157 35.10 -1.39 19.45
CA VAL A 157 33.71 -1.31 19.93
C VAL A 157 32.95 -0.31 19.07
N LYS A 158 31.68 -0.61 18.78
CA LYS A 158 30.77 0.26 18.04
C LYS A 158 29.58 0.65 18.91
N GLY A 159 29.16 1.91 18.81
CA GLY A 159 27.94 2.42 19.44
C GLY A 159 26.69 1.67 18.95
N VAL A 160 25.72 1.51 19.83
CA VAL A 160 24.47 0.79 19.53
C VAL A 160 23.48 1.78 18.92
N PHE A 161 22.88 1.42 17.78
CA PHE A 161 21.81 2.21 17.19
C PHE A 161 20.51 2.08 18.00
N PRO A 162 19.65 3.10 18.00
CA PRO A 162 18.32 3.01 18.60
C PRO A 162 17.54 1.80 18.06
N PRO A 163 16.69 1.15 18.87
CA PRO A 163 15.89 0.02 18.42
C PRO A 163 14.99 0.34 17.24
N SER A 164 14.57 1.58 17.06
CA SER A 164 13.76 2.03 15.93
C SER A 164 14.53 2.11 14.60
N MET A 165 15.87 2.06 14.63
CA MET A 165 16.71 2.17 13.43
C MET A 165 17.30 0.82 13.02
N HIS A 166 16.49 -0.01 12.37
CA HIS A 166 16.85 -1.39 11.99
C HIS A 166 17.76 -1.52 10.75
N GLY A 167 17.81 -0.51 9.88
CA GLY A 167 18.53 -0.55 8.61
C GLY A 167 19.21 0.76 8.25
N SER A 168 20.15 0.70 7.31
CA SER A 168 20.95 1.86 6.87
C SER A 168 20.14 3.01 6.26
N LEU A 169 18.93 2.74 5.77
CA LEU A 169 17.98 3.71 5.28
C LEU A 169 16.58 3.21 5.59
N GLN A 170 15.78 4.05 6.23
CA GLN A 170 14.40 3.74 6.58
C GLN A 170 13.51 4.91 6.20
N TYR A 171 12.27 4.57 5.85
CA TYR A 171 11.25 5.56 5.57
C TYR A 171 10.24 5.53 6.70
N ASP A 172 10.06 6.68 7.35
CA ASP A 172 9.11 6.83 8.44
C ASP A 172 7.67 6.86 7.94
N ASP A 173 6.76 6.75 8.90
CA ASP A 173 5.34 6.61 8.63
C ASP A 173 4.73 7.83 7.94
N GLY A 174 5.32 9.02 8.13
CA GLY A 174 4.90 10.23 7.41
C GLY A 174 5.03 10.11 5.89
N LEU A 175 6.17 9.60 5.41
CA LEU A 175 6.38 9.40 3.96
C LEU A 175 5.50 8.26 3.43
N LYS A 176 5.35 7.17 4.20
CA LYS A 176 4.46 6.06 3.84
C LYS A 176 3.01 6.53 3.71
N ALA A 177 2.51 7.29 4.70
CA ALA A 177 1.16 7.84 4.70
C ALA A 177 0.94 8.80 3.52
N PHE A 178 1.94 9.62 3.20
CA PHE A 178 1.90 10.52 2.04
C PHE A 178 1.75 9.75 0.73
N VAL A 179 2.57 8.72 0.50
CA VAL A 179 2.49 7.86 -0.70
C VAL A 179 1.13 7.17 -0.80
N ILE A 180 0.60 6.66 0.33
CA ILE A 180 -0.73 6.05 0.38
C ILE A 180 -1.82 7.06 0.00
N ASN A 181 -1.75 8.29 0.51
CA ASN A 181 -2.72 9.35 0.19
C ASN A 181 -2.70 9.70 -1.30
N LEU A 182 -1.53 9.79 -1.91
CA LEU A 182 -1.42 10.05 -3.35
C LEU A 182 -2.02 8.90 -4.19
N LEU A 183 -1.71 7.65 -3.84
CA LEU A 183 -2.15 6.49 -4.61
C LEU A 183 -3.65 6.19 -4.44
N ILE A 184 -4.17 6.31 -3.22
CA ILE A 184 -5.53 5.86 -2.88
C ILE A 184 -6.49 7.05 -2.76
N GLY A 185 -6.07 8.13 -2.11
CA GLY A 185 -6.91 9.29 -1.88
C GLY A 185 -7.06 10.17 -3.12
N GLN A 186 -5.95 10.40 -3.83
CA GLN A 186 -5.91 11.31 -4.99
C GLN A 186 -5.86 10.57 -6.33
N TYR A 187 -5.77 9.23 -6.33
CA TYR A 187 -5.68 8.38 -7.53
C TYR A 187 -4.57 8.82 -8.50
N HIS A 188 -3.44 9.29 -7.98
CA HIS A 188 -2.31 9.66 -8.81
C HIS A 188 -1.68 8.41 -9.43
N PRO A 189 -1.48 8.34 -10.76
CA PRO A 189 -0.93 7.15 -11.41
C PRO A 189 0.46 6.79 -10.87
N PRO A 190 0.77 5.50 -10.66
CA PRO A 190 2.09 5.08 -10.18
C PRO A 190 3.25 5.50 -11.09
N SER A 191 2.98 5.65 -12.40
CA SER A 191 3.95 6.14 -13.38
C SER A 191 4.37 7.59 -13.11
N ASP A 192 3.43 8.41 -12.65
CA ASP A 192 3.61 9.85 -12.49
C ASP A 192 4.14 10.17 -11.09
N LEU A 193 3.82 9.32 -10.10
CA LEU A 193 4.49 9.30 -8.80
C LEU A 193 6.01 9.29 -8.95
N LEU A 194 6.56 8.40 -9.80
CA LEU A 194 8.01 8.28 -9.97
C LEU A 194 8.69 9.56 -10.50
N ILE A 195 7.94 10.50 -11.08
CA ILE A 195 8.49 11.77 -11.54
C ILE A 195 8.36 12.81 -10.42
N ASP A 196 7.19 12.91 -9.80
CA ASP A 196 6.84 13.99 -8.87
C ASP A 196 7.46 13.82 -7.49
N ILE A 197 7.56 12.58 -6.98
CA ILE A 197 8.06 12.32 -5.62
C ILE A 197 9.51 11.83 -5.60
N TRP A 198 10.13 11.50 -6.73
CA TRP A 198 11.54 11.04 -6.79
C TRP A 198 12.55 11.93 -6.05
N PRO A 199 12.45 13.27 -6.06
CA PRO A 199 13.32 14.12 -5.26
C PRO A 199 13.28 13.80 -3.75
N LEU A 200 12.14 13.31 -3.22
CA LEU A 200 12.01 12.90 -1.82
C LEU A 200 12.79 11.61 -1.52
N PHE A 201 12.94 10.71 -2.50
CA PHE A 201 13.64 9.43 -2.34
C PHE A 201 15.14 9.49 -2.64
N ARG A 202 15.61 10.55 -3.30
CA ARG A 202 17.04 10.73 -3.55
C ARG A 202 17.78 10.94 -2.24
N ARG A 203 18.80 10.12 -1.95
CA ARG A 203 19.75 10.40 -0.87
C ARG A 203 20.36 11.79 -1.11
N ALA A 204 20.25 12.68 -0.13
CA ALA A 204 21.14 13.83 -0.08
C ALA A 204 22.55 13.25 -0.03
N ARG A 205 23.39 13.63 -0.99
CA ARG A 205 24.79 13.24 -1.01
C ARG A 205 25.56 14.12 -0.04
#